data_AF-B1HTM6-F1
#
_entry.id   AF-B1HTM6-F1
#
_cell.length_a   1.000
_cell.length_b   1.000
_cell.length_c   1.000
_cell.angle_alpha   90.00
_cell.angle_beta   90.00
_cell.angle_gamma   90.00
#
_symmetry.space_group_name_H-M   'P 1'
#
loop_
_entity.id
_entity.type
_entity.pdbx_description
1 polymer ?
#
loop_
_entity_poly.entity_id
_entity_poly.type
_entity_poly.pdbx_seq_one_letter_code
_entity_poly.pdbx_strand_id
1 'polypeptide(L)' 'MLEECQVVNVDAAARTIRVKRLESNDMVSGEIQVFKGTTLPEIDATVVCSFSNGKSYMLGELE' A
#
# COMPACT_ATOMS: atom_id res chain seq x y z
N MET A 1 7.21 11.09 2.15
CA MET A 1 6.56 11.60 0.93
C MET A 1 5.28 10.79 0.74
N LEU A 2 4.16 11.41 0.34
CA LEU A 2 2.90 10.72 0.08
C LEU A 2 2.77 10.43 -1.41
N GLU A 3 2.38 9.21 -1.77
CA GLU A 3 2.26 8.76 -3.16
C GLU A 3 1.01 7.89 -3.32
N GLU A 4 0.35 8.02 -4.47
CA GLU A 4 -0.76 7.15 -4.85
C GLU A 4 -0.22 5.83 -5.41
N CYS A 5 -0.71 4.74 -4.86
CA CYS A 5 -0.26 3.39 -5.19
C CYS A 5 -1.45 2.50 -5.52
N GLN A 6 -1.25 1.55 -6.43
CA GLN A 6 -2.23 0.51 -6.72
C GLN A 6 -1.85 -0.78 -6.01
N VAL A 7 -2.80 -1.39 -5.31
CA VAL A 7 -2.63 -2.68 -4.65
C VAL A 7 -2.53 -3.79 -5.69
N VAL A 8 -1.48 -4.59 -5.60
CA VAL A 8 -1.27 -5.74 -6.52
C VAL A 8 -1.32 -7.08 -5.80
N ASN A 9 -1.20 -7.07 -4.48
CA ASN A 9 -1.33 -8.27 -3.65
C ASN A 9 -1.69 -7.89 -2.21
N VAL A 10 -2.46 -8.75 -1.54
CA VAL A 10 -2.89 -8.59 -0.15
C VAL A 10 -2.62 -9.89 0.60
N ASP A 11 -1.83 -9.82 1.67
CA ASP A 11 -1.67 -10.92 2.63
C ASP A 11 -2.52 -10.61 3.87
N ALA A 12 -3.67 -11.29 3.95
CA ALA A 12 -4.60 -11.11 5.07
C ALA A 12 -4.09 -11.70 6.40
N ALA A 13 -3.20 -12.70 6.35
CA ALA A 13 -2.65 -13.34 7.54
C ALA A 13 -1.58 -12.44 8.20
N ALA A 14 -0.70 -11.85 7.39
CA ALA A 14 0.31 -10.90 7.83
C ALA A 14 -0.21 -9.45 7.97
N ARG A 15 -1.40 -9.16 7.42
CA ARG A 15 -1.98 -7.81 7.26
C ARG A 15 -1.01 -6.87 6.55
N THR A 16 -0.43 -7.37 5.46
CA THR A 16 0.47 -6.63 4.58
C THR A 16 -0.10 -6.56 3.17
N ILE A 17 0.33 -5.56 2.42
CA ILE A 17 -0.01 -5.41 1.00
C ILE A 17 1.26 -5.18 0.19
N ARG A 18 1.23 -5.58 -1.07
CA ARG A 18 2.20 -5.15 -2.07
C ARG A 18 1.52 -4.19 -3.01
N VAL A 19 2.25 -3.15 -3.38
CA VAL A 19 1.72 -2.08 -4.24
C VAL A 19 2.70 -1.75 -5.35
N LYS A 20 2.19 -1.14 -6.40
CA LYS A 20 2.97 -0.43 -7.41
C LYS A 20 2.63 1.06 -7.35
N ARG A 21 3.57 1.92 -7.70
CA ARG A 21 3.37 3.36 -7.79
C ARG A 21 2.55 3.68 -9.04
N LEU A 22 1.50 4.48 -8.94
CA LEU A 22 0.69 4.82 -10.11
C LEU A 22 1.43 5.75 -11.07
N GLU A 23 2.20 6.71 -10.56
CA GLU A 23 2.90 7.71 -11.38
C GLU A 23 4.00 7.08 -12.26
N SER A 24 4.83 6.21 -11.68
CA SER A 24 5.96 5.61 -12.39
C SER A 24 5.69 4.19 -12.90
N ASN A 25 4.58 3.57 -12.47
CA ASN A 25 4.24 2.17 -12.71
C ASN A 25 5.31 1.18 -12.18
N ASP A 26 6.17 1.62 -11.25
CA ASP A 26 7.19 0.79 -10.62
C ASP A 26 6.64 0.04 -9.42
N MET A 27 7.13 -1.19 -9.24
CA MET A 27 6.84 -1.98 -8.05
C MET A 27 7.55 -1.40 -6.83
N VAL A 28 6.81 -1.23 -5.73
CA VAL A 28 7.42 -0.91 -4.45
C VAL A 28 8.11 -2.15 -3.90
N SER A 29 9.37 -1.98 -3.49
CA SER A 29 10.12 -3.06 -2.85
C SER A 29 9.62 -3.30 -1.43
N GLY A 30 9.35 -4.58 -1.13
CA GLY A 30 8.88 -5.02 0.18
C GLY A 30 7.36 -5.01 0.34
N GLU A 31 6.95 -5.28 1.57
CA GLU A 31 5.55 -5.33 1.99
C GLU A 31 5.20 -4.09 2.80
N ILE A 32 4.02 -3.53 2.55
CA ILE A 32 3.48 -2.37 3.25
C ILE A 32 2.56 -2.88 4.36
N GLN A 33 2.80 -2.43 5.59
CA GLN A 33 1.95 -2.83 6.71
C GLN A 33 0.67 -2.01 6.73
N VAL A 34 -0.46 -2.71 6.84
CA VAL A 34 -1.77 -2.09 7.02
C VAL A 34 -2.05 -1.95 8.51
N PHE A 35 -2.43 -0.75 8.96
CA PHE A 35 -2.67 -0.49 10.37
C PHE A 35 -3.78 -1.40 10.95
N LYS A 36 -3.65 -1.71 12.24
CA LYS A 36 -4.71 -2.42 12.97
C LYS A 36 -5.86 -1.44 13.21
N GLY A 37 -7.03 -1.73 12.63
CA GLY A 37 -8.21 -0.87 12.68
C GLY A 37 -8.66 -0.34 11.32
N THR A 38 -7.82 -0.47 10.28
CA THR A 38 -8.23 -0.20 8.89
C THR A 38 -8.64 -1.50 8.20
N THR A 39 -9.57 -1.38 7.26
CA THR A 39 -9.93 -2.48 6.34
C THR A 39 -8.72 -2.83 5.48
N LEU A 40 -8.57 -4.11 5.14
CA LEU A 40 -7.58 -4.50 4.13
C LEU A 40 -8.12 -4.09 2.77
N PRO A 41 -7.35 -3.34 1.96
CA PRO A 41 -7.81 -2.91 0.66
C PRO A 41 -7.96 -4.10 -0.29
N GLU A 42 -8.75 -3.92 -1.34
CA GLU A 42 -8.89 -4.93 -2.39
C GLU A 42 -7.70 -4.88 -3.37
N ILE A 43 -7.50 -5.95 -4.12
CA ILE A 43 -6.56 -5.94 -5.25
C ILE A 43 -7.07 -4.94 -6.28
N ASP A 44 -6.14 -4.23 -6.93
CA ASP A 44 -6.37 -3.12 -7.86
C ASP A 44 -6.93 -1.83 -7.24
N ALA A 45 -7.25 -1.82 -5.94
CA ALA A 45 -7.63 -0.60 -5.22
C ALA A 45 -6.52 0.45 -5.24
N THR A 46 -6.91 1.72 -5.29
CA THR A 46 -5.97 2.85 -5.22
C THR A 46 -5.87 3.34 -3.77
N VAL A 47 -4.65 3.41 -3.27
CA VAL A 47 -4.36 3.73 -1.86
C VAL A 47 -3.31 4.82 -1.76
N VAL A 48 -3.35 5.60 -0.67
CA VAL A 48 -2.27 6.54 -0.36
C VAL A 48 -1.24 5.84 0.51
N CYS A 49 -0.01 5.77 0.02
CA CYS A 49 1.13 5.24 0.75
C CYS A 49 2.09 6.36 1.17
N SER A 50 2.71 6.16 2.33
CA SER A 50 3.81 7.00 2.81
C SER A 50 5.08 6.17 2.90
N PHE A 51 6.11 6.63 2.19
CA PHE A 51 7.45 6.05 2.21
C PHE A 51 8.37 6.98 2.98
N SER A 52 8.96 6.49 4.08
CA SER A 52 9.85 7.27 4.94
C SER A 52 10.92 6.39 5.57
N ASN A 53 12.19 6.72 5.33
CA ASN A 53 13.37 6.10 5.98
C ASN A 53 13.30 4.56 6.07
N GLY A 54 12.99 3.89 4.95
CA GLY A 54 12.94 2.42 4.85
C GLY A 54 11.68 1.78 5.42
N LYS A 55 10.68 2.57 5.84
CA LYS A 55 9.37 2.09 6.26
C LYS A 55 8.28 2.56 5.30
N SER A 56 7.31 1.70 5.06
CA SER A 56 6.19 1.92 4.14
C SER A 56 4.88 1.67 4.88
N TYR A 57 3.98 2.65 4.82
CA TYR A 57 2.68 2.56 5.49
C TYR A 57 1.54 2.96 4.55
N MET A 58 0.42 2.25 4.64
CA MET A 58 -0.84 2.66 4.02
C MET A 58 -1.56 3.65 4.94
N LEU A 59 -2.00 4.78 4.40
CA LEU A 59 -2.77 5.78 5.14
C LEU A 59 -4.28 5.64 4.95
N GLY A 60 -4.73 5.10 3.82
CA GLY A 60 -6.14 4.90 3.49
C GLY A 60 -6.34 4.55 2.02
N GLU A 61 -7.57 4.21 1.67
CA GLU A 61 -8.05 4.03 0.29
C GLU A 61 -8.56 5.38 -0.24
N LEU A 62 -8.39 5.63 -1.54
CA LEU A 62 -9.00 6.76 -2.23
C LEU A 62 -10.29 6.26 -2.90
N GLU A 63 -11.42 6.86 -2.51
CA GLU A 63 -12.74 6.62 -3.15
C GLU A 63 -12.83 7.24 -4.55
#